data_AF-A0A3N7AHJ8-F1
#
_entry.id   AF-A0A3N7AHJ8-F1
#
_cell.length_a   1.000
_cell.length_b   1.000
_cell.length_c   1.000
_cell.angle_alpha   90.00
_cell.angle_beta   90.00
_cell.angle_gamma   90.00
#
_symmetry.space_group_name_H-M   'P 1'
#
loop_
_entity.id
_entity.type
_entity.pdbx_description
1 polymer ?
#
loop_
_entity_poly.entity_id
_entity_poly.type
_entity_poly.pdbx_seq_one_letter_code
_entity_poly.pdbx_strand_id
1 'polypeptide(L)'
;MVGLAVFAILLGIAVPNFSTFMQNSKIRTSAEAIQNGLSLARVEAVRRNTNVQFALGAGTSWVVGCQTATNDCPASIQTRAGTNGSSNIRVVTSEVVATTGLAAGTPVFDSILSFNSLGRVTTATLPAGHNAAFDVTNPDGGTCAAVSGSMRCLRVVVTPGGQVRMCDPALTRSGDAQAC
;
A
#
# COMPACT_ATOMS: atom_id res chain seq x y z
N MET A 1 19.00 -45.96 5.07
CA MET A 1 19.70 -44.68 5.34
C MET A 1 19.69 -43.70 4.16
N VAL A 2 19.76 -44.17 2.90
CA VAL A 2 19.67 -43.29 1.70
C VAL A 2 18.35 -42.50 1.62
N GLY A 3 17.21 -43.11 2.00
CA GLY A 3 15.91 -42.41 2.00
C GLY A 3 15.85 -41.21 2.95
N LEU A 4 16.48 -41.28 4.12
CA LEU A 4 16.58 -40.15 5.06
C LEU A 4 17.48 -39.04 4.53
N ALA A 5 18.57 -39.41 3.84
CA ALA A 5 19.48 -38.44 3.23
C ALA A 5 18.80 -37.67 2.09
N VAL A 6 18.07 -38.37 1.21
CA VAL A 6 17.31 -37.73 0.12
C VAL A 6 16.19 -36.84 0.68
N PHE A 7 15.47 -37.30 1.71
CA PHE A 7 14.43 -36.51 2.37
C PHE A 7 15.00 -35.24 3.04
N ALA A 8 16.15 -35.34 3.69
CA ALA A 8 16.83 -34.19 4.29
C ALA A 8 17.28 -33.15 3.24
N ILE A 9 17.80 -33.60 2.10
CA ILE A 9 18.19 -32.71 0.99
C ILE A 9 16.97 -32.00 0.40
N LEU A 10 15.85 -32.71 0.21
CA LEU A 10 14.61 -32.13 -0.29
C LEU A 10 14.02 -31.09 0.68
N LEU A 11 14.03 -31.37 2.00
CA LEU A 11 13.62 -30.41 3.01
C LEU A 11 14.52 -29.16 3.04
N GLY A 12 15.84 -29.33 2.87
CA GLY A 12 16.80 -28.23 2.82
C GLY A 12 16.54 -27.22 1.70
N ILE A 13 16.03 -27.68 0.55
CA ILE A 13 15.68 -26.81 -0.60
C ILE A 13 14.26 -26.23 -0.47
N ALA A 14 13.32 -26.97 0.14
CA ALA A 14 11.93 -26.55 0.26
C ALA A 14 11.70 -25.42 1.29
N VAL A 15 12.38 -25.48 2.44
CA VAL A 15 12.19 -24.52 3.55
C VAL A 15 12.51 -23.06 3.21
N PRO A 16 13.64 -22.71 2.56
CA PRO A 16 13.94 -21.30 2.26
C PRO A 16 12.90 -20.68 1.32
N ASN A 17 12.42 -21.44 0.32
CA ASN A 17 11.39 -21.00 -0.60
C ASN A 17 10.05 -20.73 0.08
N PHE A 18 9.70 -21.53 1.11
CA PHE A 18 8.49 -21.32 1.90
C PHE A 18 8.55 -20.00 2.70
N SER A 19 9.71 -19.65 3.24
CA SER A 19 9.87 -18.40 3.99
C SER A 19 9.62 -17.16 3.11
N THR A 20 10.23 -17.10 1.92
CA THR A 20 10.02 -16.01 0.95
C THR A 20 8.57 -15.93 0.50
N PHE A 21 7.92 -17.07 0.26
CA PHE A 21 6.50 -17.11 -0.09
C PHE A 21 5.62 -16.52 1.02
N MET A 22 5.87 -16.89 2.28
CA MET A 22 5.13 -16.35 3.42
C MET A 22 5.36 -14.84 3.59
N GLN A 23 6.59 -14.36 3.40
CA GLN A 23 6.90 -12.93 3.50
C GLN A 23 6.25 -12.12 2.37
N ASN A 24 6.26 -12.64 1.13
CA ASN A 24 5.55 -12.02 0.00
C ASN A 24 4.03 -12.02 0.20
N SER A 25 3.48 -13.06 0.84
CA SER A 25 2.06 -13.11 1.19
C SER A 25 1.69 -12.01 2.19
N LYS A 26 2.55 -11.75 3.19
CA LYS A 26 2.35 -10.64 4.14
C LYS A 26 2.39 -9.26 3.48
N ILE A 27 3.32 -9.05 2.53
CA ILE A 27 3.39 -7.81 1.73
C ILE A 27 2.07 -7.62 0.97
N ARG A 28 1.60 -8.67 0.27
CA ARG A 28 0.35 -8.64 -0.49
C ARG A 28 -0.85 -8.32 0.37
N THR A 29 -1.06 -9.06 1.47
CA THR A 29 -2.18 -8.80 2.39
C THR A 29 -2.14 -7.38 2.97
N SER A 30 -0.94 -6.84 3.21
CA SER A 30 -0.80 -5.47 3.71
C SER A 30 -1.11 -4.42 2.64
N ALA A 31 -0.67 -4.63 1.40
CA ALA A 31 -0.99 -3.76 0.27
C ALA A 31 -2.50 -3.79 -0.05
N GLU A 32 -3.12 -4.96 -0.05
CA GLU A 32 -4.57 -5.12 -0.21
C GLU A 32 -5.34 -4.40 0.90
N ALA A 33 -4.86 -4.48 2.16
CA ALA A 33 -5.49 -3.77 3.26
C ALA A 33 -5.42 -2.25 3.10
N ILE A 34 -4.31 -1.69 2.59
CA ILE A 34 -4.18 -0.26 2.30
C ILE A 34 -5.10 0.12 1.13
N GLN A 35 -5.10 -0.66 0.05
CA GLN A 35 -5.98 -0.46 -1.10
C GLN A 35 -7.47 -0.47 -0.69
N ASN A 36 -7.86 -1.40 0.18
CA ASN A 36 -9.21 -1.49 0.71
C ASN A 36 -9.56 -0.29 1.59
N GLY A 37 -8.65 0.16 2.47
CA GLY A 37 -8.87 1.35 3.30
C GLY A 37 -9.02 2.63 2.45
N LEU A 38 -8.18 2.81 1.43
CA LEU A 38 -8.29 3.94 0.50
C LEU A 38 -9.60 3.91 -0.31
N SER A 39 -9.98 2.72 -0.79
CA SER A 39 -11.24 2.53 -1.52
C SER A 39 -12.45 2.79 -0.62
N LEU A 40 -12.38 2.36 0.64
CA LEU A 40 -13.40 2.66 1.65
C LEU A 40 -13.52 4.16 1.90
N ALA A 41 -12.40 4.86 2.11
CA ALA A 41 -12.41 6.32 2.31
C ALA A 41 -13.09 7.05 1.15
N ARG A 42 -12.77 6.65 -0.09
CA ARG A 42 -13.41 7.17 -1.30
C ARG A 42 -14.92 6.91 -1.32
N VAL A 43 -15.35 5.68 -1.06
CA VAL A 43 -16.77 5.32 -1.09
C VAL A 43 -17.54 6.03 0.04
N GLU A 44 -16.97 6.12 1.23
CA GLU A 44 -17.59 6.81 2.36
C GLU A 44 -17.71 8.32 2.11
N ALA A 45 -16.72 8.94 1.44
CA ALA A 45 -16.81 10.35 1.05
C ALA A 45 -18.01 10.63 0.15
N VAL A 46 -18.23 9.76 -0.85
CA VAL A 46 -19.37 9.84 -1.76
C VAL A 46 -20.68 9.53 -1.02
N ARG A 47 -20.71 8.45 -0.23
CA ARG A 47 -21.91 7.99 0.49
C ARG A 47 -22.42 9.01 1.50
N ARG A 48 -21.50 9.71 2.19
CA ARG A 48 -21.83 10.71 3.21
C ARG A 48 -21.85 12.14 2.67
N ASN A 49 -21.58 12.32 1.37
CA ASN A 49 -21.50 13.63 0.72
C ASN A 49 -20.61 14.64 1.47
N THR A 50 -19.47 14.18 1.97
CA THR A 50 -18.54 14.98 2.79
C THR A 50 -17.10 14.52 2.62
N ASN A 51 -16.15 15.28 3.15
CA ASN A 51 -14.75 14.94 3.06
C ASN A 51 -14.39 13.82 4.04
N VAL A 52 -13.83 12.73 3.52
CA VAL A 52 -13.34 11.59 4.32
C VAL A 52 -11.85 11.40 4.07
N GLN A 53 -11.12 11.16 5.14
CA GLN A 53 -9.69 11.00 5.16
C GLN A 53 -9.30 9.55 5.34
N PHE A 54 -8.29 9.13 4.61
CA PHE A 54 -7.47 7.98 4.94
C PHE A 54 -6.18 8.51 5.55
N ALA A 55 -5.87 8.10 6.78
CA ALA A 55 -4.60 8.41 7.44
C ALA A 55 -3.85 7.12 7.74
N LEU A 56 -2.64 7.01 7.21
CA LEU A 56 -1.72 5.92 7.53
C LEU A 56 -1.06 6.21 8.89
N GLY A 57 -1.08 5.22 9.78
CA GLY A 57 -0.38 5.28 11.06
C GLY A 57 0.95 4.54 11.00
N ALA A 58 1.47 4.17 12.17
CA ALA A 58 2.70 3.39 12.27
C ALA A 58 2.55 2.00 11.60
N GLY A 59 3.62 1.57 10.92
CA GLY A 59 3.67 0.28 10.23
C GLY A 59 2.61 0.17 9.13
N THR A 60 1.64 -0.73 9.31
CA THR A 60 0.52 -0.93 8.38
C THR A 60 -0.83 -0.54 8.96
N SER A 61 -0.83 0.22 10.06
CA SER A 61 -2.05 0.72 10.65
C SER A 61 -2.62 1.86 9.82
N TRP A 62 -3.94 1.98 9.81
CA TRP A 62 -4.60 3.10 9.15
C TRP A 62 -5.97 3.35 9.78
N VAL A 63 -6.46 4.57 9.60
CA VAL A 63 -7.82 4.97 9.96
C VAL A 63 -8.49 5.63 8.75
N VAL A 64 -9.76 5.30 8.56
CA VAL A 64 -10.67 5.99 7.66
C VAL A 64 -11.69 6.72 8.50
N GLY A 65 -11.90 8.01 8.25
CA GLY A 65 -12.79 8.83 9.04
C GLY A 65 -13.07 10.19 8.44
N CYS A 66 -14.08 10.89 8.93
CA CYS A 66 -14.47 12.18 8.37
C CYS A 66 -13.47 13.27 8.76
N GLN A 67 -13.14 14.16 7.81
CA GLN A 67 -12.26 15.29 8.07
C GLN A 67 -12.81 16.21 9.17
N THR A 68 -14.13 16.44 9.12
CA THR A 68 -14.87 17.15 10.16
C THR A 68 -15.87 16.19 10.76
N ALA A 69 -15.65 15.83 12.03
CA ALA A 69 -16.49 14.87 12.73
C ALA A 69 -17.86 15.47 13.09
N THR A 70 -18.93 14.72 12.82
CA THR A 70 -20.31 15.02 13.20
C THR A 70 -20.99 13.75 13.71
N ASN A 71 -22.22 13.86 14.23
CA ASN A 71 -23.01 12.69 14.64
C ASN A 71 -23.26 11.72 13.47
N ASP A 72 -23.43 12.26 12.26
CA ASP A 72 -23.66 11.48 11.05
C ASP A 72 -22.35 11.06 10.35
N CYS A 73 -21.19 11.51 10.84
CA CYS A 73 -19.89 11.28 10.21
C CYS A 73 -18.78 11.25 11.26
N PRO A 74 -18.48 10.08 11.87
CA PRO A 74 -17.52 10.01 12.95
C PRO A 74 -16.08 10.22 12.47
N ALA A 75 -15.21 10.67 13.39
CA ALA A 75 -13.77 10.82 13.17
C ALA A 75 -13.07 9.50 12.84
N SER A 76 -13.66 8.36 13.19
CA SER A 76 -13.20 7.02 12.82
C SER A 76 -14.38 6.17 12.37
N ILE A 77 -14.44 5.86 11.09
CA ILE A 77 -15.41 4.94 10.48
C ILE A 77 -14.87 3.51 10.57
N GLN A 78 -13.60 3.33 10.21
CA GLN A 78 -12.93 2.04 10.29
C GLN A 78 -11.45 2.22 10.60
N THR A 79 -10.91 1.33 11.42
CA THR A 79 -9.50 1.29 11.77
C THR A 79 -8.92 -0.08 11.47
N ARG A 80 -7.64 -0.11 11.15
CA ARG A 80 -6.84 -1.33 11.10
C ARG A 80 -5.64 -1.17 12.02
N ALA A 81 -5.49 -2.09 12.96
CA ALA A 81 -4.28 -2.19 13.78
C ALA A 81 -3.10 -2.73 12.95
N GLY A 82 -1.91 -2.19 13.19
CA GLY A 82 -0.66 -2.61 12.52
C GLY A 82 -0.14 -3.99 12.98
N THR A 83 -0.71 -4.55 14.05
CA THR A 83 -0.27 -5.80 14.69
C THR A 83 -0.90 -7.07 14.11
N ASN A 84 -1.77 -6.96 13.11
CA ASN A 84 -2.45 -8.09 12.45
C ASN A 84 -1.49 -8.87 11.51
N GLY A 85 -0.46 -9.52 12.06
CA GLY A 85 0.46 -10.39 11.31
C GLY A 85 1.46 -9.66 10.39
N SER A 86 1.55 -8.34 10.51
CA SER A 86 2.32 -7.44 9.63
C SER A 86 3.45 -6.69 10.35
N SER A 87 3.91 -7.17 11.51
CA SER A 87 4.89 -6.48 12.37
C SER A 87 6.18 -6.07 11.65
N ASN A 88 6.58 -6.82 10.63
CA ASN A 88 7.83 -6.63 9.89
C ASN A 88 7.57 -5.89 8.55
N ILE A 89 6.33 -5.52 8.26
CA ILE A 89 5.97 -4.79 7.05
C ILE A 89 6.17 -3.30 7.29
N ARG A 90 6.86 -2.66 6.36
CA ARG A 90 7.09 -1.23 6.34
C ARG A 90 6.40 -0.60 5.14
N VAL A 91 5.63 0.44 5.40
CA VAL A 91 4.99 1.26 4.37
C VAL A 91 5.74 2.59 4.30
N VAL A 92 6.17 2.95 3.09
CA VAL A 92 6.76 4.26 2.80
C VAL A 92 5.84 5.03 1.89
N THR A 93 5.49 6.23 2.28
CA THR A 93 4.67 7.13 1.47
C THR A 93 5.56 8.05 0.64
N SER A 94 5.18 8.27 -0.61
CA SER A 94 5.84 9.24 -1.48
C SER A 94 4.84 9.95 -2.39
N GLU A 95 5.22 11.14 -2.83
CA GLU A 95 4.49 11.91 -3.83
C GLU A 95 5.26 11.88 -5.15
N VAL A 96 4.55 11.59 -6.24
CA VAL A 96 5.15 11.38 -7.55
C VAL A 96 4.44 12.22 -8.60
N VAL A 97 5.18 12.91 -9.46
CA VAL A 97 4.60 13.65 -10.58
C VAL A 97 4.04 12.67 -11.59
N ALA A 98 2.74 12.74 -11.90
CA ALA A 98 2.04 11.71 -12.67
C ALA A 98 2.56 11.56 -14.11
N THR A 99 3.07 12.63 -14.70
CA THR A 99 3.57 12.65 -16.09
C THR A 99 4.97 12.06 -16.24
N THR A 100 5.81 12.15 -15.19
CA THR A 100 7.22 11.72 -15.25
C THR A 100 7.51 10.50 -14.40
N GLY A 101 6.66 10.17 -13.43
CA GLY A 101 6.92 9.10 -12.47
C GLY A 101 8.05 9.43 -11.47
N LEU A 102 8.53 10.68 -11.45
CA LEU A 102 9.61 11.13 -10.56
C LEU A 102 9.05 11.65 -9.24
N ALA A 103 9.85 11.55 -8.18
CA ALA A 103 9.51 12.10 -6.87
C ALA A 103 9.25 13.62 -6.96
N ALA A 104 8.23 14.10 -6.25
CA ALA A 104 7.94 15.52 -6.14
C ALA A 104 9.08 16.24 -5.39
N GLY A 105 9.53 17.39 -5.90
CA GLY A 105 10.58 18.19 -5.24
C GLY A 105 10.12 18.84 -3.94
N THR A 106 8.82 19.16 -3.83
CA THR A 106 8.19 19.75 -2.64
C THR A 106 6.89 19.00 -2.35
N PRO A 107 6.95 17.86 -1.64
CA PRO A 107 5.78 17.05 -1.37
C PRO A 107 4.81 17.76 -0.42
N VAL A 108 3.52 17.68 -0.72
CA VAL A 108 2.41 18.10 0.14
C VAL A 108 1.76 16.88 0.82
N PHE A 109 1.83 15.72 0.17
CA PHE A 109 1.33 14.47 0.72
C PHE A 109 2.15 14.00 1.92
N ASP A 110 1.52 13.99 3.09
CA ASP A 110 2.11 13.55 4.37
C ASP A 110 1.30 12.39 4.97
N SER A 111 1.21 11.27 4.24
CA SER A 111 0.55 10.02 4.67
C SER A 111 -0.97 10.10 4.94
N ILE A 112 -1.57 11.27 4.78
CA ILE A 112 -3.01 11.52 4.85
C ILE A 112 -3.52 11.91 3.46
N LEU A 113 -4.59 11.24 3.00
CA LEU A 113 -5.31 11.59 1.79
C LEU A 113 -6.76 11.90 2.11
N SER A 114 -7.23 13.08 1.70
CA SER A 114 -8.63 13.47 1.86
C SER A 114 -9.36 13.33 0.53
N PHE A 115 -10.46 12.57 0.53
CA PHE A 115 -11.38 12.42 -0.59
C PHE A 115 -12.58 13.34 -0.38
N ASN A 116 -13.01 14.04 -1.43
CA ASN A 116 -14.22 14.86 -1.41
C ASN A 116 -15.47 14.03 -1.77
N SER A 117 -16.65 14.67 -1.76
CA SER A 117 -17.93 14.03 -2.08
C SER A 117 -18.06 13.48 -3.51
N LEU A 118 -17.14 13.82 -4.42
CA LEU A 118 -17.05 13.24 -5.76
C LEU A 118 -16.09 12.03 -5.82
N GLY A 119 -15.53 11.63 -4.68
CA GLY A 119 -14.55 10.56 -4.59
C GLY A 119 -13.19 10.91 -5.21
N ARG A 120 -12.89 12.21 -5.38
CA ARG A 120 -11.59 12.72 -5.85
C ARG A 120 -10.72 13.12 -4.67
N VAL A 121 -9.41 13.02 -4.84
CA VAL A 121 -8.45 13.50 -3.83
C VAL A 121 -8.44 15.02 -3.84
N THR A 122 -8.44 15.63 -2.66
CA THR A 122 -8.39 17.09 -2.50
C THR A 122 -6.97 17.62 -2.70
N THR A 123 -6.86 18.80 -3.31
CA THR A 123 -5.56 19.46 -3.54
C THR A 123 -4.84 19.89 -2.27
N ALA A 124 -5.55 19.90 -1.13
CA ALA A 124 -4.97 20.14 0.19
C ALA A 124 -4.06 18.99 0.67
N THR A 125 -4.24 17.78 0.14
CA THR A 125 -3.44 16.59 0.52
C THR A 125 -2.65 16.00 -0.62
N LEU A 126 -2.99 16.33 -1.88
CA LEU A 126 -2.25 15.90 -3.05
C LEU A 126 -2.43 16.91 -4.19
N PRO A 127 -1.37 17.57 -4.68
CA PRO A 127 -1.48 18.55 -5.74
C PRO A 127 -2.04 17.97 -7.05
N ALA A 128 -2.59 18.84 -7.90
CA ALA A 128 -3.06 18.41 -9.22
C ALA A 128 -1.89 17.82 -10.03
N GLY A 129 -2.15 16.74 -10.77
CA GLY A 129 -1.14 16.06 -11.59
C GLY A 129 -0.11 15.25 -10.79
N HIS A 130 -0.30 15.06 -9.48
CA HIS A 130 0.57 14.22 -8.64
C HIS A 130 -0.16 12.98 -8.18
N ASN A 131 0.54 11.87 -8.04
CA ASN A 131 0.03 10.63 -7.49
C ASN A 131 0.63 10.41 -6.10
N ALA A 132 -0.18 9.94 -5.16
CA ALA A 132 0.30 9.42 -3.89
C ALA A 132 0.69 7.95 -4.09
N ALA A 133 1.85 7.56 -3.57
CA ALA A 133 2.35 6.19 -3.62
C ALA A 133 2.60 5.67 -2.19
N PHE A 134 2.22 4.42 -1.96
CA PHE A 134 2.43 3.67 -0.73
C PHE A 134 3.24 2.42 -1.08
N ASP A 135 4.54 2.46 -0.79
CA ASP A 135 5.46 1.35 -1.00
C ASP A 135 5.44 0.40 0.18
N VAL A 136 4.95 -0.82 -0.06
CA VAL A 136 4.82 -1.88 0.93
C VAL A 136 6.00 -2.83 0.78
N THR A 137 6.83 -2.87 1.81
CA THR A 137 8.10 -3.60 1.85
C THR A 137 8.20 -4.46 3.11
N ASN A 138 9.16 -5.38 3.12
CA ASN A 138 9.49 -6.19 4.29
C ASN A 138 11.00 -6.17 4.50
N PRO A 139 11.55 -5.19 5.24
CA PRO A 139 12.98 -5.05 5.43
C PRO A 139 13.64 -6.30 6.04
N ASP A 140 12.94 -7.03 6.91
CA ASP A 140 13.47 -8.25 7.54
C ASP A 140 13.50 -9.45 6.58
N GLY A 141 12.70 -9.41 5.51
CA GLY A 141 12.65 -10.44 4.47
C GLY A 141 13.74 -10.30 3.40
N GLY A 142 14.43 -9.15 3.35
CA GLY A 142 15.47 -8.83 2.37
C GLY A 142 15.09 -7.69 1.42
N THR A 143 15.90 -7.49 0.39
CA THR A 143 15.72 -6.40 -0.58
C THR A 143 14.58 -6.68 -1.57
N CYS A 144 13.94 -5.61 -2.04
CA CYS A 144 12.89 -5.71 -3.06
C CYS A 144 13.45 -6.14 -4.42
N ALA A 145 12.69 -6.91 -5.19
CA ALA A 145 13.05 -7.37 -6.52
C ALA A 145 13.32 -6.23 -7.51
N ALA A 146 12.68 -5.08 -7.34
CA ALA A 146 12.92 -3.87 -8.13
C ALA A 146 14.36 -3.34 -8.01
N VAL A 147 15.08 -3.69 -6.94
CA VAL A 147 16.48 -3.32 -6.68
C VAL A 147 17.34 -4.56 -6.48
N SER A 148 17.14 -5.59 -7.33
CA SER A 148 17.91 -6.86 -7.37
C SER A 148 17.73 -7.82 -6.19
N GLY A 149 16.69 -7.65 -5.39
CA GLY A 149 16.36 -8.57 -4.29
C GLY A 149 15.44 -9.74 -4.66
N SER A 150 15.07 -10.53 -3.65
CA SER A 150 14.16 -11.68 -3.78
C SER A 150 12.71 -11.36 -3.33
N MET A 151 12.50 -10.23 -2.64
CA MET A 151 11.20 -9.87 -2.10
C MET A 151 10.32 -9.19 -3.15
N ARG A 152 9.10 -9.66 -3.32
CA ARG A 152 8.08 -9.04 -4.18
C ARG A 152 7.37 -7.93 -3.42
N CYS A 153 8.02 -6.76 -3.36
CA CYS A 153 7.44 -5.53 -2.82
C CYS A 153 6.34 -5.01 -3.75
N LEU A 154 5.32 -4.37 -3.18
CA LEU A 154 4.16 -3.87 -3.92
C LEU A 154 3.98 -2.38 -3.64
N ARG A 155 3.38 -1.68 -4.60
CA ARG A 155 3.05 -0.26 -4.47
C ARG A 155 1.55 -0.06 -4.67
N VAL A 156 0.92 0.69 -3.78
CA VAL A 156 -0.44 1.21 -3.99
C VAL A 156 -0.32 2.66 -4.46
N VAL A 157 -0.95 3.00 -5.57
CA VAL A 157 -0.95 4.34 -6.17
C VAL A 157 -2.36 4.90 -6.14
N VAL A 158 -2.49 6.16 -5.72
CA VAL A 158 -3.74 6.93 -5.77
C VAL A 158 -3.55 8.12 -6.68
N THR A 159 -4.41 8.24 -7.70
CA THR A 159 -4.42 9.39 -8.60
C THR A 159 -5.26 10.53 -8.01
N PRO A 160 -5.10 11.79 -8.49
CA PRO A 160 -5.96 12.91 -8.08
C PRO A 160 -7.45 12.64 -8.34
N GLY A 161 -7.76 11.82 -9.35
CA GLY A 161 -9.12 11.38 -9.66
C GLY A 161 -9.71 10.40 -8.63
N GLY A 162 -8.93 9.96 -7.64
CA GLY A 162 -9.31 9.00 -6.62
C GLY A 162 -9.26 7.54 -7.09
N GLN A 163 -8.63 7.26 -8.23
CA GLN A 163 -8.40 5.87 -8.65
C GLN A 163 -7.32 5.27 -7.75
N VAL A 164 -7.62 4.15 -7.11
CA VAL A 164 -6.69 3.37 -6.29
C VAL A 164 -6.29 2.12 -7.07
N ARG A 165 -4.99 1.94 -7.33
CA ARG A 165 -4.46 0.74 -7.98
C ARG A 165 -3.26 0.17 -7.23
N MET A 166 -3.11 -1.14 -7.25
CA MET A 166 -1.90 -1.82 -6.80
C MET A 166 -1.05 -2.22 -8.01
N CYS A 167 0.26 -2.05 -7.92
CA CYS A 167 1.24 -2.42 -8.94
C CYS A 167 2.49 -3.04 -8.31
N ASP A 168 3.28 -3.77 -9.10
CA ASP A 168 4.60 -4.32 -8.74
C ASP A 168 5.70 -3.46 -9.38
N PRO A 169 6.50 -2.72 -8.60
CA PRO A 169 7.60 -1.90 -9.10
C PRO A 169 8.73 -2.69 -9.78
N ALA A 170 8.81 -4.00 -9.59
CA ALA A 170 9.82 -4.84 -10.22
C ALA A 170 9.46 -5.19 -11.68
N LEU A 171 8.22 -4.93 -12.11
CA LEU A 171 7.79 -5.12 -13.49
C LEU A 171 8.03 -3.82 -14.27
N THR A 172 8.92 -3.87 -15.25
CA THR A 172 9.30 -2.69 -16.08
C THR A 172 8.85 -2.82 -17.53
N ARG A 173 8.18 -3.92 -17.88
CA ARG A 173 7.76 -4.19 -19.25
C ARG A 173 6.57 -3.29 -19.62
N SER A 174 6.77 -2.47 -20.65
CA SER A 174 5.70 -1.64 -21.22
C SER A 174 4.50 -2.50 -21.62
N GLY A 175 3.30 -2.11 -21.17
CA GLY A 175 2.05 -2.82 -21.43
C GLY A 175 1.68 -3.90 -20.40
N ASP A 176 2.51 -4.13 -19.39
CA ASP A 176 2.14 -4.97 -18.25
C ASP A 176 1.15 -4.23 -17.34
N ALA A 177 -0.08 -4.76 -17.19
CA ALA A 177 -1.10 -4.16 -16.36
C ALA A 177 -0.76 -4.18 -14.86
N GLN A 178 0.20 -5.03 -14.45
CA GLN A 178 0.67 -5.11 -13.08
C GLN A 178 1.84 -4.16 -12.80
N ALA A 179 2.46 -3.57 -13.83
CA ALA A 179 3.52 -2.59 -13.67
C ALA A 179 3.00 -1.25 -13.15
N CYS A 180 3.89 -0.52 -12.48
CA CYS A 180 3.67 0.88 -12.11
C CYS A 180 3.95 1.76 -13.33
#